data_AF-A0AAU1QCL5-F1
#
_entry.id   AF-A0AAU1QCL5-F1
#
_cell.length_a   1.000
_cell.length_b   1.000
_cell.length_c   1.000
_cell.angle_alpha   90.00
_cell.angle_beta   90.00
_cell.angle_gamma   90.00
#
_symmetry.space_group_name_H-M   'P 1'
#
loop_
_entity.id
_entity.type
_entity.pdbx_description
1 polymer ?
#
loop_
_entity_poly.entity_id
_entity_poly.type
_entity_poly.pdbx_seq_one_letter_code
_entity_poly.pdbx_strand_id
1 'polypeptide(L)'
;MSSRAGRTETASAPGTSRRRFLGAVAAAAVGATAVGSAAPASASPTPTPSSSPSPSARTCSRGSRSLFLGTYTSVPGGGAGIGLATYDEATGRITATGTVSGLSDPSFLALHPSGRTLYCVNEQQQGGVSAVRLSPDGQHEVLGSRSTGGAGPCHLSVHPGGRWLLSANYNSGSVAVHPIEPSGALGARTALVTHSTPPPGPGQQGPHAHQIITSPDGGHVLAVDLGTDTVYTYRLDTSRGTLARVSYASVRPGAGPRHLTFHPSGRFAYLANEVDNTVVVCAYEPATGRLTPGTPQPTGTGPGTSYPAQLVVTGDGRYAFLANRGHNSLTRYAIEGDGSRLTLLGTVPVGGDFPRHIALSPDENLLFAANQRSSSVTVFHVDHASGELRPAGDPFSSPVAVCALPR
;
A
#
# COMPACT_ATOMS: atom_id res chain seq x y z
N MET A 1 -33.15 45.96 51.27
CA MET A 1 -33.24 47.04 50.27
C MET A 1 -31.96 47.04 49.42
N SER A 2 -32.12 46.92 48.09
CA SER A 2 -31.22 47.24 46.96
C SER A 2 -29.73 46.84 47.00
N SER A 3 -29.27 45.93 46.12
CA SER A 3 -28.80 46.17 44.72
C SER A 3 -27.30 46.56 44.72
N ARG A 4 -26.38 46.02 43.92
CA ARG A 4 -26.44 45.70 42.48
C ARG A 4 -25.28 44.77 42.07
N ALA A 5 -25.51 43.99 41.02
CA ALA A 5 -24.60 43.05 40.39
C ALA A 5 -23.46 43.70 39.55
N GLY A 6 -22.37 42.94 39.39
CA GLY A 6 -21.36 43.14 38.35
C GLY A 6 -20.75 41.78 37.96
N ARG A 7 -21.23 41.22 36.84
CA ARG A 7 -20.63 40.06 36.16
C ARG A 7 -19.43 40.53 35.34
N THR A 8 -18.34 39.78 35.36
CA THR A 8 -17.24 39.87 34.41
C THR A 8 -17.18 38.56 33.62
N GLU A 9 -17.58 38.64 32.35
CA GLU A 9 -17.43 37.58 31.35
C GLU A 9 -15.98 37.60 30.83
N THR A 10 -15.25 36.51 30.99
CA THR A 10 -14.03 36.25 30.21
C THR A 10 -14.38 35.31 29.07
N ALA A 11 -14.39 35.85 27.86
CA ALA A 11 -14.61 35.12 26.62
C ALA A 11 -13.49 34.09 26.38
N SER A 12 -13.84 32.80 26.35
CA SER A 12 -12.95 31.75 25.83
C SER A 12 -13.11 31.68 24.32
N ALA A 13 -12.03 31.90 23.58
CA ALA A 13 -11.99 31.71 22.14
C ALA A 13 -12.29 30.24 21.77
N PRO A 14 -13.16 29.98 20.77
CA PRO A 14 -13.48 28.62 20.37
C PRO A 14 -12.33 27.99 19.58
N GLY A 15 -11.93 26.80 20.01
CA GLY A 15 -10.92 25.97 19.36
C GLY A 15 -11.28 25.65 17.91
N THR A 16 -10.30 25.81 17.04
CA THR A 16 -10.37 25.47 15.61
C THR A 16 -10.47 23.96 15.44
N SER A 17 -11.70 23.50 15.26
CA SER A 17 -12.07 22.17 14.80
C SER A 17 -11.40 21.88 13.44
N ARG A 18 -10.46 20.92 13.43
CA ARG A 18 -9.89 20.36 12.19
C ARG A 18 -10.93 19.45 11.54
N ARG A 19 -11.65 19.97 10.54
CA ARG A 19 -12.44 19.15 9.61
C ARG A 19 -12.28 19.63 8.16
N ARG A 20 -12.12 18.60 7.31
CA ARG A 20 -12.48 18.51 5.88
C ARG A 20 -11.66 19.33 4.90
N PHE A 21 -10.99 18.63 3.98
CA PHE A 21 -10.60 19.18 2.68
C PHE A 21 -11.18 18.28 1.58
N LEU A 22 -12.19 18.82 0.90
CA LEU A 22 -12.70 18.41 -0.42
C LEU A 22 -12.39 19.58 -1.35
N GLY A 23 -11.93 19.28 -2.56
CA GLY A 23 -11.29 20.25 -3.45
C GLY A 23 -12.22 21.15 -4.26
N ALA A 24 -11.60 22.11 -4.94
CA ALA A 24 -11.93 22.63 -6.28
C ALA A 24 -10.91 23.73 -6.64
N VAL A 25 -10.32 23.68 -7.84
CA VAL A 25 -9.67 24.85 -8.47
C VAL A 25 -10.23 24.97 -9.88
N ALA A 26 -10.77 26.16 -10.17
CA ALA A 26 -11.31 26.57 -11.45
C ALA A 26 -10.18 27.04 -12.40
N ALA A 27 -10.38 26.78 -13.68
CA ALA A 27 -9.51 27.18 -14.78
C ALA A 27 -9.72 28.64 -15.20
N ALA A 28 -8.67 29.27 -15.73
CA ALA A 28 -8.77 30.38 -16.67
C ALA A 28 -7.64 30.25 -17.72
N ALA A 29 -8.04 30.23 -18.99
CA ALA A 29 -7.17 30.15 -20.17
C ALA A 29 -7.06 31.54 -20.83
N VAL A 30 -5.94 31.78 -21.52
CA VAL A 30 -5.77 32.87 -22.50
C VAL A 30 -5.23 32.23 -23.79
N GLY A 31 -5.82 32.59 -24.93
CA GLY A 31 -5.54 32.01 -26.25
C GLY A 31 -4.87 32.94 -27.26
N ALA A 32 -4.64 32.41 -28.47
CA ALA A 32 -4.60 33.02 -29.82
C ALA A 32 -3.89 32.03 -30.79
N THR A 33 -4.56 31.40 -31.78
CA THR A 33 -4.72 31.78 -33.23
C THR A 33 -3.38 32.06 -33.96
N ALA A 34 -3.06 31.62 -35.20
CA ALA A 34 -3.85 31.14 -36.35
C ALA A 34 -2.96 30.61 -37.53
N VAL A 35 -3.53 29.68 -38.34
CA VAL A 35 -3.59 29.59 -39.84
C VAL A 35 -2.37 29.26 -40.73
N GLY A 36 -2.60 28.32 -41.69
CA GLY A 36 -2.02 28.28 -43.06
C GLY A 36 -1.49 26.90 -43.49
N SER A 37 -2.25 25.98 -44.12
CA SER A 37 -2.71 25.86 -45.53
C SER A 37 -1.73 25.20 -46.54
N ALA A 38 -2.25 24.12 -47.15
CA ALA A 38 -2.04 23.56 -48.50
C ALA A 38 -0.74 22.79 -48.90
N ALA A 39 -0.97 21.55 -49.37
CA ALA A 39 -0.13 20.72 -50.24
C ALA A 39 -0.52 20.95 -51.73
N PRO A 40 -0.14 20.12 -52.74
CA PRO A 40 0.91 19.10 -52.89
C PRO A 40 1.73 19.24 -54.22
N ALA A 41 2.74 18.39 -54.46
CA ALA A 41 3.14 17.97 -55.83
C ALA A 41 4.09 16.76 -55.83
N SER A 42 3.89 15.90 -56.83
CA SER A 42 4.43 14.55 -57.06
C SER A 42 5.73 14.52 -57.91
N ALA A 43 6.55 13.48 -57.80
CA ALA A 43 7.14 12.74 -58.94
C ALA A 43 8.05 11.54 -58.53
N SER A 44 7.56 10.32 -58.85
CA SER A 44 8.18 9.17 -59.54
C SER A 44 9.47 8.44 -59.06
N PRO A 45 9.63 7.14 -59.39
CA PRO A 45 10.27 6.13 -58.54
C PRO A 45 11.65 5.62 -59.01
N THR A 46 12.41 5.02 -58.09
CA THR A 46 13.67 4.27 -58.36
C THR A 46 13.71 2.98 -57.51
N PRO A 47 14.49 1.95 -57.92
CA PRO A 47 14.08 0.56 -57.86
C PRO A 47 14.31 -0.14 -56.50
N THR A 48 13.53 -1.17 -56.27
CA THR A 48 13.56 -2.09 -55.14
C THR A 48 14.81 -2.98 -55.11
N PRO A 49 15.53 -3.07 -53.98
CA PRO A 49 16.31 -4.25 -53.68
C PRO A 49 15.45 -5.28 -52.94
N SER A 50 15.42 -6.49 -53.48
CA SER A 50 14.92 -7.70 -52.82
C SER A 50 15.67 -7.92 -51.51
N SER A 51 14.97 -7.82 -50.37
CA SER A 51 15.44 -8.32 -49.08
C SER A 51 14.45 -9.34 -48.55
N SER A 52 14.87 -10.60 -48.59
CA SER A 52 14.21 -11.71 -47.92
C SER A 52 14.06 -11.37 -46.43
N PRO A 53 12.88 -11.57 -45.81
CA PRO A 53 12.75 -11.35 -44.38
C PRO A 53 13.57 -12.43 -43.66
N SER A 54 14.68 -12.02 -43.04
CA SER A 54 15.32 -12.82 -42.00
C SER A 54 14.28 -13.10 -40.92
N PRO A 55 14.18 -14.34 -40.40
CA PRO A 55 13.25 -14.62 -39.33
C PRO A 55 13.67 -13.76 -38.14
N SER A 56 12.81 -12.80 -37.79
CA SER A 56 12.90 -12.04 -36.55
C SER A 56 13.05 -13.05 -35.41
N ALA A 57 14.28 -13.17 -34.92
CA ALA A 57 14.54 -13.87 -33.69
C ALA A 57 13.77 -13.09 -32.63
N ARG A 58 12.64 -13.66 -32.19
CA ARG A 58 11.98 -13.27 -30.94
C ARG A 58 13.02 -13.44 -29.84
N THR A 59 13.75 -12.37 -29.55
CA THR A 59 14.43 -12.21 -28.28
C THR A 59 13.32 -12.15 -27.24
N CYS A 60 12.99 -13.30 -26.64
CA CYS A 60 12.34 -13.30 -25.35
C CYS A 60 13.25 -12.52 -24.41
N SER A 61 12.86 -11.28 -24.08
CA SER A 61 13.63 -10.42 -23.17
C SER A 61 13.64 -11.07 -21.79
N ARG A 62 14.76 -11.72 -21.45
CA ARG A 62 15.02 -12.31 -20.13
C ARG A 62 15.28 -11.24 -19.05
N GLY A 63 14.55 -10.13 -19.03
CA GLY A 63 14.77 -9.06 -18.07
C GLY A 63 13.60 -8.12 -17.84
N SER A 64 12.39 -8.44 -18.34
CA SER A 64 11.20 -7.61 -18.11
C SER A 64 10.15 -8.37 -17.32
N ARG A 65 9.68 -7.74 -16.25
CA ARG A 65 8.73 -8.28 -15.27
C ARG A 65 7.47 -7.44 -15.17
N SER A 66 6.38 -8.02 -14.67
CA SER A 66 5.10 -7.30 -14.56
C SER A 66 5.07 -6.41 -13.32
N LEU A 67 4.44 -5.25 -13.44
CA LEU A 67 4.17 -4.33 -12.34
C LEU A 67 2.69 -3.95 -12.37
N PHE A 68 2.01 -4.17 -11.24
CA PHE A 68 0.62 -3.75 -11.05
C PHE A 68 0.57 -2.51 -10.16
N LEU A 69 -0.20 -1.51 -10.57
CA LEU A 69 -0.31 -0.22 -9.89
C LEU A 69 -1.73 -0.02 -9.37
N GLY A 70 -1.89 -0.07 -8.05
CA GLY A 70 -3.14 0.28 -7.40
C GLY A 70 -3.30 1.80 -7.36
N THR A 71 -4.49 2.30 -7.70
CA THR A 71 -4.75 3.74 -7.84
C THR A 71 -6.01 4.16 -7.07
N TYR A 72 -6.09 5.43 -6.72
CA TYR A 72 -7.39 6.05 -6.49
C TYR A 72 -8.00 6.50 -7.82
N THR A 73 -9.28 6.20 -7.99
CA THR A 73 -10.12 6.50 -9.15
C THR A 73 -11.14 7.60 -8.85
N SER A 74 -11.49 7.79 -7.57
CA SER A 74 -12.52 8.74 -7.12
C SER A 74 -12.01 10.16 -6.84
N VAL A 75 -10.70 10.40 -7.00
CA VAL A 75 -10.06 11.69 -6.74
C VAL A 75 -9.65 12.41 -8.02
N PRO A 76 -9.53 13.75 -8.00
CA PRO A 76 -9.01 14.50 -9.16
C PRO A 76 -7.64 13.98 -9.61
N GLY A 77 -7.49 13.73 -10.91
CA GLY A 77 -6.26 13.16 -11.49
C GLY A 77 -6.06 11.67 -11.22
N GLY A 78 -7.06 10.98 -10.65
CA GLY A 78 -7.03 9.55 -10.37
C GLY A 78 -6.96 8.65 -11.62
N GLY A 79 -6.61 7.39 -11.41
CA GLY A 79 -6.59 6.36 -12.44
C GLY A 79 -7.98 5.87 -12.82
N ALA A 80 -8.04 4.93 -13.76
CA ALA A 80 -9.30 4.28 -14.20
C ALA A 80 -9.48 2.86 -13.64
N GLY A 81 -8.62 2.43 -12.71
CA GLY A 81 -8.59 1.09 -12.14
C GLY A 81 -7.17 0.67 -11.75
N ILE A 82 -6.77 -0.56 -12.07
CA ILE A 82 -5.40 -1.06 -11.83
C ILE A 82 -4.54 -0.73 -13.05
N GLY A 83 -3.52 0.10 -12.86
CA GLY A 83 -2.52 0.36 -13.90
C GLY A 83 -1.67 -0.89 -14.15
N LEU A 84 -1.43 -1.19 -15.42
CA LEU A 84 -0.57 -2.28 -15.87
C LEU A 84 0.72 -1.70 -16.45
N ALA A 85 1.83 -2.23 -15.99
CA ALA A 85 3.14 -1.90 -16.50
C ALA A 85 4.04 -3.12 -16.52
N THR A 86 5.20 -2.96 -17.15
CA THR A 86 6.35 -3.83 -16.99
C THR A 86 7.52 -3.02 -16.46
N TYR A 87 8.50 -3.67 -15.85
CA TYR A 87 9.76 -3.06 -15.47
C TYR A 87 10.93 -3.91 -15.94
N ASP A 88 12.02 -3.25 -16.29
CA ASP A 88 13.30 -3.90 -16.54
C ASP A 88 14.02 -4.18 -15.22
N GLU A 89 14.38 -5.43 -14.95
CA GLU A 89 14.96 -5.87 -13.67
C GLU A 89 16.34 -5.24 -13.41
N ALA A 90 17.11 -4.96 -14.47
CA ALA A 90 18.47 -4.47 -14.34
C ALA A 90 18.53 -2.95 -14.17
N THR A 91 17.63 -2.21 -14.81
CA THR A 91 17.62 -0.75 -14.87
C THR A 91 16.51 -0.11 -14.04
N GLY A 92 15.50 -0.86 -13.63
CA GLY A 92 14.32 -0.34 -12.96
C GLY A 92 13.37 0.47 -13.84
N ARG A 93 13.61 0.54 -15.16
CA ARG A 93 12.78 1.32 -16.08
C ARG A 93 11.38 0.73 -16.19
N ILE A 94 10.37 1.52 -15.86
CA ILE A 94 8.95 1.14 -15.98
C ILE A 94 8.40 1.53 -17.36
N THR A 95 7.63 0.63 -17.98
CA THR A 95 6.90 0.85 -19.24
C THR A 95 5.43 0.49 -19.06
N ALA A 96 4.53 1.48 -19.24
CA ALA A 96 3.09 1.25 -19.20
C ALA A 96 2.65 0.25 -20.30
N THR A 97 1.73 -0.64 -19.95
CA THR A 97 1.17 -1.64 -20.87
C THR A 97 -0.36 -1.58 -20.96
N GLY A 98 -1.04 -0.92 -20.02
CA GLY A 98 -2.49 -0.74 -20.08
C GLY A 98 -3.11 -0.48 -18.71
N THR A 99 -4.40 -0.76 -18.59
CA THR A 99 -5.17 -0.61 -17.35
C THR A 99 -6.27 -1.67 -17.31
N VAL A 100 -6.48 -2.30 -16.16
CA VAL A 100 -7.72 -3.05 -15.87
C VAL A 100 -8.73 -2.07 -15.31
N SER A 101 -9.74 -1.72 -16.11
CA SER A 101 -10.80 -0.78 -15.75
C SER A 101 -11.98 -1.44 -15.05
N GLY A 102 -12.97 -0.64 -14.62
CA GLY A 102 -14.18 -1.14 -13.96
C GLY A 102 -14.00 -1.49 -12.48
N LEU A 103 -12.87 -1.08 -11.88
CA LEU A 103 -12.54 -1.27 -10.48
C LEU A 103 -12.49 0.09 -9.79
N SER A 104 -13.34 0.30 -8.79
CA SER A 104 -13.38 1.55 -8.04
C SER A 104 -12.38 1.53 -6.88
N ASP A 105 -11.43 2.48 -6.90
CA ASP A 105 -10.38 2.67 -5.90
C ASP A 105 -9.63 1.39 -5.50
N PRO A 106 -8.97 0.69 -6.45
CA PRO A 106 -8.12 -0.46 -6.15
C PRO A 106 -6.80 -0.04 -5.48
N SER A 107 -6.90 0.51 -4.28
CA SER A 107 -5.81 1.19 -3.59
C SER A 107 -4.75 0.27 -2.95
N PHE A 108 -5.06 -1.02 -2.83
CA PHE A 108 -4.13 -2.05 -2.35
C PHE A 108 -4.36 -3.37 -3.10
N LEU A 109 -3.27 -4.05 -3.41
CA LEU A 109 -3.24 -5.24 -4.25
C LEU A 109 -2.57 -6.41 -3.50
N ALA A 110 -3.03 -7.64 -3.71
CA ALA A 110 -2.29 -8.84 -3.34
C ALA A 110 -2.43 -9.94 -4.39
N LEU A 111 -1.35 -10.69 -4.58
CA LEU A 111 -1.32 -11.80 -5.51
C LEU A 111 -1.69 -13.11 -4.81
N HIS A 112 -2.49 -13.94 -5.46
CA HIS A 112 -2.67 -15.32 -5.03
C HIS A 112 -1.32 -16.07 -5.09
N PRO A 113 -1.01 -17.02 -4.17
CA PRO A 113 0.24 -17.79 -4.20
C PRO A 113 0.54 -18.51 -5.53
N SER A 114 -0.49 -18.87 -6.30
CA SER A 114 -0.32 -19.46 -7.64
C SER A 114 0.14 -18.47 -8.72
N GLY A 115 0.11 -17.16 -8.44
CA GLY A 115 0.38 -16.10 -9.41
C GLY A 115 -0.68 -15.93 -10.51
N ARG A 116 -1.81 -16.64 -10.44
CA ARG A 116 -2.84 -16.64 -11.51
C ARG A 116 -3.96 -15.61 -11.29
N THR A 117 -4.11 -15.11 -10.07
CA THR A 117 -5.18 -14.18 -9.70
C THR A 117 -4.62 -13.06 -8.84
N LEU A 118 -4.97 -11.83 -9.19
CA LEU A 118 -4.72 -10.63 -8.42
C LEU A 118 -6.00 -10.25 -7.68
N TYR A 119 -5.89 -9.84 -6.43
CA TYR A 119 -6.98 -9.30 -5.65
C TYR A 119 -6.71 -7.84 -5.35
N CYS A 120 -7.78 -7.02 -5.34
CA CYS A 120 -7.69 -5.64 -4.92
C CYS A 120 -8.83 -5.30 -3.97
N VAL A 121 -8.59 -4.33 -3.08
CA VAL A 121 -9.68 -3.68 -2.35
C VAL A 121 -10.49 -2.81 -3.31
N ASN A 122 -11.72 -2.47 -2.93
CA ASN A 122 -12.46 -1.35 -3.50
C ASN A 122 -12.69 -0.37 -2.35
N GLU A 123 -11.83 0.63 -2.20
CA GLU A 123 -11.78 1.52 -1.03
C GLU A 123 -12.92 2.56 -1.05
N GLN A 124 -14.15 2.05 -1.02
CA GLN A 124 -15.39 2.81 -1.04
C GLN A 124 -16.07 2.79 0.32
N GLN A 125 -17.02 3.71 0.54
CA GLN A 125 -17.85 3.69 1.74
C GLN A 125 -18.67 2.39 1.84
N GLN A 126 -19.18 1.89 0.72
CA GLN A 126 -19.70 0.52 0.61
C GLN A 126 -18.53 -0.37 0.17
N GLY A 127 -17.78 -0.88 1.16
CA GLY A 127 -16.52 -1.57 0.92
C GLY A 127 -16.66 -2.86 0.11
N GLY A 128 -15.71 -3.10 -0.78
CA GLY A 128 -15.62 -4.30 -1.58
C GLY A 128 -14.20 -4.85 -1.74
N VAL A 129 -14.13 -6.06 -2.28
CA VAL A 129 -12.91 -6.69 -2.80
C VAL A 129 -13.23 -7.27 -4.17
N SER A 130 -12.29 -7.19 -5.10
CA SER A 130 -12.42 -7.73 -6.45
C SER A 130 -11.32 -8.75 -6.75
N ALA A 131 -11.64 -9.70 -7.63
CA ALA A 131 -10.69 -10.66 -8.16
C ALA A 131 -10.45 -10.40 -9.66
N VAL A 132 -9.20 -10.46 -10.07
CA VAL A 132 -8.77 -10.28 -11.46
C VAL A 132 -7.91 -11.48 -11.85
N ARG A 133 -8.37 -12.25 -12.84
CA ARG A 133 -7.58 -13.33 -13.42
C ARG A 133 -6.50 -12.75 -14.31
N LEU A 134 -5.27 -13.16 -14.06
CA LEU A 134 -4.10 -12.72 -14.80
C LEU A 134 -3.88 -13.66 -15.99
N SER A 135 -3.77 -13.05 -17.17
CA SER A 135 -3.48 -13.73 -18.43
C SER A 135 -2.08 -13.36 -18.92
N PRO A 136 -1.27 -14.31 -19.44
CA PRO A 136 0.06 -14.02 -19.98
C PRO A 136 0.10 -13.03 -21.15
N ASP A 137 -1.01 -12.89 -21.89
CA ASP A 137 -1.15 -11.95 -23.00
C ASP A 137 -1.54 -10.51 -22.57
N GLY A 138 -1.63 -10.26 -21.26
CA GLY A 138 -2.04 -8.98 -20.70
C GLY A 138 -3.55 -8.74 -20.70
N GLN A 139 -4.36 -9.64 -21.29
CA GLN A 139 -5.82 -9.54 -21.30
C GLN A 139 -6.38 -10.07 -19.98
N HIS A 140 -6.25 -9.28 -18.92
CA HIS A 140 -6.71 -9.65 -17.58
C HIS A 140 -8.24 -9.53 -17.47
N GLU A 141 -8.86 -10.49 -16.79
CA GLU A 141 -10.32 -10.62 -16.68
C GLU A 141 -10.77 -10.33 -15.25
N VAL A 142 -11.72 -9.40 -15.07
CA VAL A 142 -12.36 -9.18 -13.76
C VAL A 142 -13.36 -10.31 -13.49
N LEU A 143 -13.09 -11.12 -12.47
CA LEU A 143 -13.94 -12.25 -12.06
C LEU A 143 -15.13 -11.83 -11.18
N GLY A 144 -15.22 -10.54 -10.88
CA GLY A 144 -16.28 -9.93 -10.09
C GLY A 144 -15.80 -9.44 -8.72
N SER A 145 -16.77 -8.91 -7.97
CA SER A 145 -16.55 -8.27 -6.67
C SER A 145 -17.45 -8.85 -5.59
N ARG A 146 -17.05 -8.69 -4.34
CA ARG A 146 -17.82 -9.05 -3.15
C ARG A 146 -17.74 -7.92 -2.13
N SER A 147 -18.86 -7.65 -1.45
CA SER A 147 -18.86 -6.71 -0.34
C SER A 147 -18.06 -7.26 0.84
N THR A 148 -17.25 -6.41 1.47
CA THR A 148 -16.60 -6.74 2.75
C THR A 148 -17.56 -6.64 3.93
N GLY A 149 -18.73 -6.00 3.76
CA GLY A 149 -19.66 -5.67 4.84
C GLY A 149 -19.19 -4.53 5.74
N GLY A 150 -17.96 -4.05 5.57
CA GLY A 150 -17.41 -2.86 6.22
C GLY A 150 -17.30 -1.67 5.26
N ALA A 151 -16.66 -0.61 5.73
CA ALA A 151 -16.46 0.63 4.99
C ALA A 151 -14.97 0.96 4.84
N GLY A 152 -14.57 1.41 3.65
CA GLY A 152 -13.21 1.82 3.31
C GLY A 152 -12.17 0.71 3.47
N PRO A 153 -12.30 -0.45 2.80
CA PRO A 153 -11.24 -1.46 2.79
C PRO A 153 -9.96 -0.87 2.19
N CYS A 154 -8.89 -0.87 2.97
CA CYS A 154 -7.64 -0.21 2.61
C CYS A 154 -6.44 -1.17 2.50
N HIS A 155 -6.62 -2.43 2.92
CA HIS A 155 -5.61 -3.47 2.83
C HIS A 155 -6.27 -4.85 2.69
N LEU A 156 -5.62 -5.76 1.98
CA LEU A 156 -5.98 -7.17 1.92
C LEU A 156 -4.75 -8.07 1.88
N SER A 157 -4.93 -9.33 2.24
CA SER A 157 -3.92 -10.37 2.08
C SER A 157 -4.56 -11.71 1.75
N VAL A 158 -3.81 -12.57 1.04
CA VAL A 158 -4.22 -13.95 0.76
C VAL A 158 -3.55 -14.85 1.80
N HIS A 159 -4.33 -15.68 2.48
CA HIS A 159 -3.79 -16.67 3.40
C HIS A 159 -2.85 -17.63 2.63
N PRO A 160 -1.70 -18.08 3.18
CA PRO A 160 -0.72 -18.91 2.47
C PRO A 160 -1.31 -20.19 1.83
N GLY A 161 -2.33 -20.78 2.45
CA GLY A 161 -3.07 -21.91 1.87
C GLY A 161 -3.90 -21.60 0.61
N GLY A 162 -3.93 -20.35 0.12
CA GLY A 162 -4.57 -19.92 -1.13
C GLY A 162 -6.11 -19.89 -1.13
N ARG A 163 -6.75 -20.39 -0.07
CA ARG A 163 -8.22 -20.55 -0.02
C ARG A 163 -8.99 -19.39 0.60
N TRP A 164 -8.30 -18.40 1.17
CA TRP A 164 -8.94 -17.34 1.95
C TRP A 164 -8.33 -15.98 1.62
N LEU A 165 -9.20 -15.02 1.30
CA LEU A 165 -8.86 -13.60 1.23
C LEU A 165 -9.29 -12.92 2.53
N LEU A 166 -8.39 -12.12 3.08
CA LEU A 166 -8.58 -11.35 4.31
C LEU A 166 -8.54 -9.87 3.95
N SER A 167 -9.45 -9.05 4.47
CA SER A 167 -9.49 -7.60 4.20
C SER A 167 -9.68 -6.76 5.46
N ALA A 168 -9.03 -5.60 5.55
CA ALA A 168 -9.16 -4.63 6.63
C ALA A 168 -9.90 -3.37 6.17
N ASN A 169 -10.98 -3.02 6.86
CA ASN A 169 -11.89 -1.91 6.59
C ASN A 169 -11.60 -0.74 7.54
N TYR A 170 -10.96 0.31 7.01
CA TYR A 170 -10.48 1.45 7.78
C TYR A 170 -11.61 2.27 8.40
N ASN A 171 -12.61 2.67 7.62
CA ASN A 171 -13.66 3.58 8.09
C ASN A 171 -14.60 2.93 9.12
N SER A 172 -14.76 1.61 9.04
CA SER A 172 -15.64 0.84 9.95
C SER A 172 -14.89 0.16 11.11
N GLY A 173 -13.56 0.17 11.11
CA GLY A 173 -12.77 -0.53 12.11
C GLY A 173 -13.05 -2.03 12.16
N SER A 174 -13.09 -2.70 11.01
CA SER A 174 -13.46 -4.12 10.94
C SER A 174 -12.55 -4.91 9.99
N VAL A 175 -12.51 -6.22 10.17
CA VAL A 175 -11.85 -7.16 9.25
C VAL A 175 -12.84 -8.19 8.71
N ALA A 176 -12.63 -8.66 7.49
CA ALA A 176 -13.52 -9.61 6.83
C ALA A 176 -12.75 -10.77 6.17
N VAL A 177 -13.46 -11.87 5.97
CA VAL A 177 -12.94 -13.09 5.33
C VAL A 177 -13.86 -13.52 4.18
N HIS A 178 -13.26 -13.84 3.04
CA HIS A 178 -13.94 -14.43 1.89
C HIS A 178 -13.22 -15.70 1.45
N PRO A 179 -13.96 -16.77 1.10
CA PRO A 179 -13.37 -17.94 0.44
C PRO A 179 -12.94 -17.58 -0.99
N ILE A 180 -11.82 -18.15 -1.40
CA ILE A 180 -11.34 -18.13 -2.78
C ILE A 180 -11.74 -19.45 -3.43
N GLU A 181 -12.52 -19.36 -4.50
CA GLU A 181 -12.96 -20.50 -5.30
C GLU A 181 -11.80 -21.03 -6.18
N PRO A 182 -11.86 -22.30 -6.65
CA PRO A 182 -10.84 -22.83 -7.57
C PRO A 182 -10.63 -22.02 -8.84
N SER A 183 -11.66 -21.26 -9.27
CA SER A 183 -11.61 -20.35 -10.41
C SER A 183 -10.78 -19.08 -10.17
N GLY A 184 -10.43 -18.80 -8.91
CA GLY A 184 -9.86 -17.55 -8.41
C GLY A 184 -10.91 -16.52 -7.97
N ALA A 185 -12.20 -16.74 -8.28
CA ALA A 185 -13.27 -15.85 -7.88
C ALA A 185 -13.51 -15.88 -6.36
N LEU A 186 -14.14 -14.83 -5.84
CA LEU A 186 -14.46 -14.71 -4.42
C LEU A 186 -15.88 -15.22 -4.14
N GLY A 187 -16.02 -16.11 -3.16
CA GLY A 187 -17.32 -16.52 -2.66
C GLY A 187 -17.93 -15.50 -1.69
N ALA A 188 -19.09 -15.83 -1.12
CA ALA A 188 -19.75 -14.97 -0.13
C ALA A 188 -18.90 -14.82 1.14
N ARG A 189 -18.96 -13.64 1.77
CA ARG A 189 -18.23 -13.33 3.01
C ARG A 189 -18.61 -14.34 4.11
N THR A 190 -17.62 -14.97 4.74
CA THR A 190 -17.83 -15.96 5.82
C THR A 190 -17.65 -15.36 7.22
N ALA A 191 -16.91 -14.25 7.34
CA ALA A 191 -16.76 -13.55 8.61
C ALA A 191 -16.62 -12.04 8.45
N LEU A 192 -17.09 -11.32 9.47
CA LEU A 192 -16.90 -9.89 9.69
C LEU A 192 -16.68 -9.67 11.18
N VAL A 193 -15.55 -9.10 11.56
CA VAL A 193 -15.21 -8.80 12.96
C VAL A 193 -15.00 -7.30 13.08
N THR A 194 -15.86 -6.63 13.82
CA THR A 194 -15.71 -5.20 14.14
C THR A 194 -14.93 -5.06 15.45
N HIS A 195 -13.85 -4.28 15.43
CA HIS A 195 -13.07 -3.99 16.62
C HIS A 195 -13.83 -2.99 17.50
N SER A 196 -13.81 -3.21 18.81
CA SER A 196 -14.44 -2.30 19.78
C SER A 196 -13.77 -2.36 21.16
N THR A 197 -12.80 -3.25 21.34
CA THR A 197 -12.11 -3.45 22.62
C THR A 197 -10.67 -3.87 22.34
N PRO A 198 -9.66 -3.11 22.83
CA PRO A 198 -9.78 -1.96 23.74
C PRO A 198 -10.47 -0.72 23.13
N PRO A 199 -10.90 0.25 23.95
CA PRO A 199 -11.49 1.50 23.46
C PRO A 199 -10.48 2.28 22.58
N PRO A 200 -10.95 3.25 21.78
CA PRO A 200 -10.08 4.06 20.94
C PRO A 200 -8.97 4.77 21.73
N GLY A 201 -7.83 4.93 21.07
CA GLY A 201 -6.68 5.67 21.60
C GLY A 201 -6.95 7.17 21.75
N PRO A 202 -6.11 7.91 22.50
CA PRO A 202 -6.18 9.36 22.58
C PRO A 202 -6.22 10.03 21.20
N GLY A 203 -7.21 10.90 20.99
CA GLY A 203 -7.39 11.62 19.73
C GLY A 203 -8.04 10.82 18.59
N GLN A 204 -8.33 9.52 18.81
CA GLN A 204 -9.01 8.66 17.84
C GLN A 204 -10.52 8.67 18.05
N GLN A 205 -11.29 8.67 16.95
CA GLN A 205 -12.77 8.75 17.00
C GLN A 205 -13.44 7.36 17.04
N GLY A 206 -12.66 6.30 16.87
CA GLY A 206 -13.16 4.94 16.72
C GLY A 206 -12.05 4.00 16.23
N PRO A 207 -12.35 2.71 16.08
CA PRO A 207 -11.45 1.73 15.48
C PRO A 207 -11.19 2.01 13.99
N HIS A 208 -9.95 1.75 13.57
CA HIS A 208 -9.49 1.94 12.19
C HIS A 208 -8.55 0.80 11.77
N ALA A 209 -9.13 -0.35 11.40
CA ALA A 209 -8.38 -1.50 10.92
C ALA A 209 -7.67 -1.14 9.61
N HIS A 210 -6.34 -1.01 9.66
CA HIS A 210 -5.54 -0.55 8.53
C HIS A 210 -4.82 -1.70 7.81
N GLN A 211 -4.49 -2.78 8.52
CA GLN A 211 -3.79 -3.92 7.91
C GLN A 211 -4.35 -5.23 8.41
N ILE A 212 -4.31 -6.26 7.56
CA ILE A 212 -4.51 -7.64 7.96
C ILE A 212 -3.53 -8.53 7.20
N ILE A 213 -2.71 -9.28 7.93
CA ILE A 213 -1.66 -10.15 7.36
C ILE A 213 -1.63 -11.51 8.07
N THR A 214 -1.07 -12.52 7.41
CA THR A 214 -0.81 -13.81 8.05
C THR A 214 0.64 -13.85 8.53
N SER A 215 0.84 -14.39 9.72
CA SER A 215 2.17 -14.73 10.25
C SER A 215 2.94 -15.69 9.33
N PRO A 216 4.28 -15.68 9.34
CA PRO A 216 5.07 -16.48 8.39
C PRO A 216 4.86 -17.98 8.49
N ASP A 217 4.49 -18.49 9.67
CA ASP A 217 4.16 -19.91 9.90
C ASP A 217 2.75 -20.29 9.40
N GLY A 218 1.96 -19.32 8.96
CA GLY A 218 0.57 -19.51 8.55
C GLY A 218 -0.41 -19.76 9.71
N GLY A 219 0.05 -19.73 10.97
CA GLY A 219 -0.74 -20.16 12.13
C GLY A 219 -1.71 -19.11 12.63
N HIS A 220 -1.38 -17.83 12.46
CA HIS A 220 -2.12 -16.69 12.97
C HIS A 220 -2.33 -15.60 11.93
N VAL A 221 -3.45 -14.88 12.06
CA VAL A 221 -3.77 -13.68 11.30
C VAL A 221 -3.70 -12.49 12.23
N LEU A 222 -2.93 -11.46 11.86
CA LEU A 222 -2.77 -10.25 12.64
C LEU A 222 -3.50 -9.09 11.95
N ALA A 223 -4.32 -8.36 12.70
CA ALA A 223 -5.00 -7.16 12.25
C ALA A 223 -4.47 -5.94 13.00
N VAL A 224 -3.92 -4.98 12.28
CA VAL A 224 -3.40 -3.73 12.85
C VAL A 224 -4.50 -2.68 12.80
N ASP A 225 -4.84 -2.12 13.96
CA ASP A 225 -5.89 -1.13 14.11
C ASP A 225 -5.33 0.18 14.68
N LEU A 226 -5.29 1.18 13.80
CA LEU A 226 -4.79 2.52 14.10
C LEU A 226 -5.61 3.18 15.20
N GLY A 227 -6.93 3.04 15.12
CA GLY A 227 -7.87 3.75 15.98
C GLY A 227 -7.87 3.28 17.43
N THR A 228 -7.51 2.02 17.67
CA THR A 228 -7.46 1.41 19.00
C THR A 228 -6.05 1.21 19.55
N ASP A 229 -5.02 1.75 18.89
CA ASP A 229 -3.61 1.55 19.28
C ASP A 229 -3.25 0.06 19.50
N THR A 230 -3.78 -0.83 18.66
CA THR A 230 -3.77 -2.27 18.93
C THR A 230 -3.45 -3.11 17.70
N VAL A 231 -2.67 -4.17 17.91
CA VAL A 231 -2.55 -5.30 16.98
C VAL A 231 -3.34 -6.48 17.55
N TYR A 232 -4.40 -6.89 16.86
CA TYR A 232 -5.21 -8.05 17.22
C TYR A 232 -4.64 -9.31 16.55
N THR A 233 -4.55 -10.42 17.30
CA THR A 233 -4.19 -11.72 16.73
C THR A 233 -5.38 -12.65 16.73
N TYR A 234 -5.62 -13.29 15.60
CA TYR A 234 -6.69 -14.25 15.36
C TYR A 234 -6.12 -15.60 14.91
N ARG A 235 -6.86 -16.66 15.18
CA ARG A 235 -6.77 -17.93 14.46
C ARG A 235 -7.87 -17.98 13.40
N LEU A 236 -7.49 -18.34 12.17
CA LEU A 236 -8.43 -18.60 11.09
C LEU A 236 -8.87 -20.07 11.15
N ASP A 237 -10.17 -20.32 11.32
CA ASP A 237 -10.75 -21.63 11.06
C ASP A 237 -10.79 -21.82 9.55
N THR A 238 -9.89 -22.63 9.01
CA THR A 238 -9.75 -22.85 7.56
C THR A 238 -10.84 -23.76 6.98
N SER A 239 -11.68 -24.38 7.81
CA SER A 239 -12.85 -25.15 7.37
C SER A 239 -14.08 -24.26 7.20
N ARG A 240 -14.26 -23.28 8.10
CA ARG A 240 -15.43 -22.39 8.12
C ARG A 240 -15.17 -20.98 7.57
N GLY A 241 -13.91 -20.56 7.51
CA GLY A 241 -13.53 -19.19 7.14
C GLY A 241 -13.89 -18.16 8.20
N THR A 242 -13.80 -18.52 9.48
CA THR A 242 -14.12 -17.64 10.61
C THR A 242 -12.87 -17.27 11.41
N LEU A 243 -12.85 -16.08 11.99
CA LEU A 243 -11.75 -15.60 12.83
C LEU A 243 -12.11 -15.71 14.32
N ALA A 244 -11.24 -16.34 15.10
CA ALA A 244 -11.33 -16.37 16.56
C ALA A 244 -10.15 -15.58 17.14
N ARG A 245 -10.43 -14.53 17.92
CA ARG A 245 -9.38 -13.73 18.55
C ARG A 245 -8.68 -14.56 19.63
N VAL A 246 -7.35 -14.63 19.57
CA VAL A 246 -6.53 -15.39 20.54
C VAL A 246 -5.72 -14.47 21.45
N SER A 247 -5.33 -13.30 20.98
CA SER A 247 -4.61 -12.30 21.75
C SER A 247 -4.77 -10.91 21.13
N TYR A 248 -4.29 -9.89 21.84
CA TYR A 248 -4.03 -8.58 21.28
C TYR A 248 -2.84 -7.95 21.99
N ALA A 249 -2.18 -7.02 21.34
CA ALA A 249 -1.09 -6.23 21.89
C ALA A 249 -1.38 -4.75 21.69
N SER A 250 -1.34 -3.98 22.79
CA SER A 250 -1.47 -2.53 22.73
C SER A 250 -0.10 -1.88 22.56
N VAL A 251 -0.02 -0.88 21.69
CA VAL A 251 1.14 0.00 21.60
C VAL A 251 0.94 1.21 22.50
N ARG A 252 1.89 2.14 22.47
CA ARG A 252 1.81 3.41 23.20
C ARG A 252 0.49 4.13 22.85
N PRO A 253 -0.27 4.65 23.83
CA PRO A 253 -1.48 5.43 23.56
C PRO A 253 -1.21 6.63 22.64
N GLY A 254 -2.01 6.75 21.58
CA GLY A 254 -1.91 7.78 20.55
C GLY A 254 -0.88 7.47 19.46
N ALA A 255 -0.29 6.29 19.43
CA ALA A 255 0.72 5.93 18.43
C ALA A 255 0.12 5.72 17.03
N GLY A 256 -1.09 5.14 16.95
CA GLY A 256 -1.78 4.87 15.70
C GLY A 256 -1.04 3.87 14.82
N PRO A 257 -0.94 2.58 15.22
CA PRO A 257 -0.24 1.56 14.46
C PRO A 257 -0.90 1.35 13.10
N ARG A 258 -0.10 1.26 12.04
CA ARG A 258 -0.58 1.26 10.66
C ARG A 258 -0.28 -0.05 9.95
N HIS A 259 0.99 -0.28 9.61
CA HIS A 259 1.44 -1.47 8.89
C HIS A 259 2.55 -2.17 9.69
N LEU A 260 2.51 -3.49 9.67
CA LEU A 260 3.45 -4.42 10.28
C LEU A 260 4.03 -5.33 9.19
N THR A 261 5.29 -5.69 9.35
CA THR A 261 5.94 -6.73 8.55
C THR A 261 6.77 -7.64 9.45
N PHE A 262 6.95 -8.90 9.06
CA PHE A 262 7.71 -9.88 9.83
C PHE A 262 9.17 -9.92 9.40
N HIS A 263 10.06 -10.15 10.37
CA HIS A 263 11.41 -10.63 10.07
C HIS A 263 11.35 -12.05 9.50
N PRO A 264 12.21 -12.43 8.53
CA PRO A 264 12.20 -13.77 7.91
C PRO A 264 12.32 -14.93 8.90
N SER A 265 12.94 -14.71 10.07
CA SER A 265 13.01 -15.74 11.12
C SER A 265 11.66 -16.07 11.77
N GLY A 266 10.63 -15.25 11.55
CA GLY A 266 9.31 -15.42 12.14
C GLY A 266 9.25 -15.20 13.66
N ARG A 267 10.28 -14.61 14.28
CA ARG A 267 10.33 -14.34 15.74
C ARG A 267 10.15 -12.87 16.10
N PHE A 268 10.25 -11.99 15.11
CA PHE A 268 10.12 -10.56 15.28
C PHE A 268 9.24 -9.99 14.18
N ALA A 269 8.56 -8.90 14.51
CA ALA A 269 7.84 -8.06 13.58
C ALA A 269 8.22 -6.60 13.82
N TYR A 270 8.10 -5.79 12.78
CA TYR A 270 8.36 -4.37 12.83
C TYR A 270 7.07 -3.63 12.50
N LEU A 271 6.69 -2.67 13.34
CA LEU A 271 5.42 -1.99 13.29
C LEU A 271 5.63 -0.50 13.10
N ALA A 272 5.07 0.06 12.03
CA ALA A 272 5.05 1.49 11.77
C ALA A 272 3.83 2.13 12.43
N ASN A 273 4.05 3.15 13.24
CA ASN A 273 3.02 3.95 13.89
C ASN A 273 2.84 5.27 13.14
N GLU A 274 1.68 5.45 12.55
CA GLU A 274 1.36 6.58 11.66
C GLU A 274 1.24 7.90 12.41
N VAL A 275 0.63 7.89 13.60
CA VAL A 275 0.18 9.13 14.27
C VAL A 275 1.31 9.77 15.06
N ASP A 276 2.09 8.98 15.80
CA ASP A 276 3.20 9.50 16.61
C ASP A 276 4.56 9.46 15.91
N ASN A 277 4.60 9.03 14.65
CA ASN A 277 5.79 8.97 13.82
C ASN A 277 6.92 8.11 14.44
N THR A 278 6.58 6.87 14.81
CA THR A 278 7.53 5.92 15.38
C THR A 278 7.53 4.58 14.64
N VAL A 279 8.61 3.82 14.85
CA VAL A 279 8.69 2.40 14.52
C VAL A 279 8.92 1.61 15.81
N VAL A 280 8.32 0.43 15.92
CA VAL A 280 8.45 -0.46 17.08
C VAL A 280 8.91 -1.84 16.61
N VAL A 281 9.94 -2.39 17.27
CA VAL A 281 10.28 -3.81 17.15
C VAL A 281 9.40 -4.59 18.12
N CYS A 282 8.74 -5.62 17.62
CA CYS A 282 7.84 -6.48 18.37
C CYS A 282 8.40 -7.90 18.40
N ALA A 283 8.55 -8.50 19.57
CA ALA A 283 8.78 -9.94 19.67
C ALA A 283 7.46 -10.67 19.31
N TYR A 284 7.58 -11.79 18.62
CA TYR A 284 6.45 -12.63 18.22
C TYR A 284 6.68 -14.06 18.68
N GLU A 285 5.68 -14.64 19.36
CA GLU A 285 5.68 -16.03 19.82
C GLU A 285 4.77 -16.87 18.91
N PRO A 286 5.32 -17.63 17.95
CA PRO A 286 4.54 -18.39 16.97
C PRO A 286 3.56 -19.37 17.61
N ALA A 287 3.93 -20.01 18.72
CA ALA A 287 3.08 -21.02 19.35
C ALA A 287 1.76 -20.46 19.88
N THR A 288 1.73 -19.18 20.27
CA THR A 288 0.57 -18.53 20.90
C THR A 288 0.00 -17.38 20.08
N GLY A 289 0.71 -16.93 19.05
CA GLY A 289 0.40 -15.71 18.32
C GLY A 289 0.55 -14.44 19.16
N ARG A 290 1.22 -14.50 20.31
CA ARG A 290 1.42 -13.33 21.17
C ARG A 290 2.47 -12.41 20.56
N LEU A 291 2.07 -11.16 20.35
CA LEU A 291 2.96 -10.08 19.97
C LEU A 291 3.34 -9.27 21.22
N THR A 292 4.60 -8.88 21.37
CA THR A 292 5.08 -8.08 22.50
C THR A 292 5.84 -6.86 21.96
N PRO A 293 5.17 -5.68 21.88
CA PRO A 293 5.79 -4.46 21.40
C PRO A 293 6.91 -3.99 22.33
N GLY A 294 8.04 -3.60 21.76
CA GLY A 294 9.16 -2.97 22.47
C GLY A 294 9.00 -1.46 22.61
N THR A 295 10.11 -0.78 22.91
CA THR A 295 10.16 0.69 23.00
C THR A 295 10.06 1.31 21.59
N PRO A 296 9.18 2.32 21.39
CA PRO A 296 9.14 3.08 20.14
C PRO A 296 10.44 3.81 19.84
N GLN A 297 10.82 3.85 18.57
CA GLN A 297 12.01 4.51 18.06
C GLN A 297 11.61 5.54 16.99
N PRO A 298 12.37 6.64 16.84
CA PRO A 298 12.09 7.63 15.81
C PRO A 298 12.32 7.07 14.41
N THR A 299 11.61 7.62 13.42
CA THR A 299 11.76 7.27 12.01
C THR A 299 12.90 7.99 11.31
N GLY A 300 13.65 8.83 12.02
CA GLY A 300 14.78 9.59 11.45
C GLY A 300 14.39 10.80 10.61
N THR A 301 13.10 11.18 10.58
CA THR A 301 12.60 12.36 9.85
C THR A 301 12.78 13.68 10.61
N GLY A 302 13.35 13.65 11.81
CA GLY A 302 13.49 14.83 12.67
C GLY A 302 12.15 15.44 13.11
N PRO A 303 12.16 16.70 13.59
CA PRO A 303 10.95 17.41 13.99
C PRO A 303 10.14 17.80 12.74
N GLY A 304 8.82 17.62 12.81
CA GLY A 304 7.92 18.01 11.72
C GLY A 304 6.77 17.03 11.55
N THR A 305 5.90 17.32 10.59
CA THR A 305 4.78 16.45 10.27
C THR A 305 5.26 15.30 9.40
N SER A 306 5.21 14.07 9.91
CA SER A 306 5.44 12.88 9.12
C SER A 306 4.53 11.73 9.54
N TYR A 307 4.09 10.95 8.55
CA TYR A 307 3.16 9.85 8.74
C TYR A 307 3.75 8.58 8.12
N PRO A 308 4.42 7.73 8.92
CA PRO A 308 4.92 6.43 8.49
C PRO A 308 3.83 5.63 7.77
N ALA A 309 4.20 4.94 6.69
CA ALA A 309 3.27 4.30 5.78
C ALA A 309 3.54 2.79 5.68
N GLN A 310 4.20 2.35 4.61
CA GLN A 310 4.53 0.94 4.38
C GLN A 310 5.96 0.66 4.86
N LEU A 311 6.15 -0.50 5.48
CA LEU A 311 7.43 -1.01 5.97
C LEU A 311 7.70 -2.37 5.33
N VAL A 312 8.90 -2.57 4.78
CA VAL A 312 9.33 -3.84 4.17
C VAL A 312 10.69 -4.26 4.74
N VAL A 313 10.96 -5.56 4.70
CA VAL A 313 12.19 -6.19 5.19
C VAL A 313 12.75 -7.05 4.07
N THR A 314 14.07 -7.06 3.89
CA THR A 314 14.76 -7.93 2.93
C THR A 314 14.66 -9.40 3.35
N GLY A 315 14.66 -10.31 2.39
CA GLY A 315 14.49 -11.75 2.61
C GLY A 315 15.63 -12.38 3.39
N ASP A 316 16.82 -11.78 3.35
CA ASP A 316 17.96 -12.14 4.21
C ASP A 316 17.85 -11.60 5.65
N GLY A 317 16.85 -10.77 5.92
CA GLY A 317 16.57 -10.19 7.24
C GLY A 317 17.55 -9.13 7.69
N ARG A 318 18.39 -8.58 6.80
CA ARG A 318 19.45 -7.62 7.16
C ARG A 318 19.03 -6.16 7.12
N TYR A 319 18.04 -5.81 6.31
CA TYR A 319 17.61 -4.41 6.15
C TYR A 319 16.09 -4.26 6.18
N ALA A 320 15.65 -3.09 6.66
CA ALA A 320 14.26 -2.66 6.57
C ALA A 320 14.15 -1.25 5.97
N PHE A 321 13.07 -1.03 5.23
CA PHE A 321 12.77 0.26 4.58
C PHE A 321 11.37 0.72 4.97
N LEU A 322 11.23 1.98 5.37
CA LEU A 322 9.97 2.59 5.81
C LEU A 322 9.65 3.83 4.97
N ALA A 323 8.47 3.89 4.38
CA ALA A 323 8.01 5.10 3.69
C ALA A 323 7.41 6.12 4.67
N ASN A 324 7.78 7.39 4.53
CA ASN A 324 7.31 8.50 5.37
C ASN A 324 6.57 9.54 4.53
N ARG A 325 5.25 9.65 4.71
CA ARG A 325 4.44 10.70 4.05
C ARG A 325 4.65 12.04 4.76
N GLY A 326 4.55 13.14 4.02
CA GLY A 326 4.77 14.49 4.55
C GLY A 326 6.25 14.88 4.53
N HIS A 327 7.11 14.08 5.17
CA HIS A 327 8.57 14.22 5.03
C HIS A 327 9.07 13.76 3.66
N ASN A 328 8.31 12.89 2.97
CA ASN A 328 8.55 12.44 1.60
C ASN A 328 9.93 11.77 1.43
N SER A 329 10.20 10.82 2.33
CA SER A 329 11.45 10.05 2.36
C SER A 329 11.19 8.56 2.60
N LEU A 330 12.25 7.77 2.36
CA LEU A 330 12.37 6.40 2.80
C LEU A 330 13.41 6.34 3.93
N THR A 331 13.03 5.85 5.10
CA THR A 331 13.99 5.52 6.16
C THR A 331 14.61 4.16 5.89
N ARG A 332 15.91 4.05 6.14
CA ARG A 332 16.69 2.81 6.04
C ARG A 332 17.12 2.37 7.44
N TYR A 333 17.00 1.07 7.71
CA TYR A 333 17.44 0.46 8.96
C TYR A 333 18.32 -0.75 8.67
N ALA A 334 19.41 -0.91 9.43
CA ALA A 334 20.04 -2.20 9.60
C ALA A 334 19.28 -3.00 10.67
N ILE A 335 19.10 -4.28 10.43
CA ILE A 335 18.50 -5.21 11.37
C ILE A 335 19.64 -5.94 12.09
N GLU A 336 19.63 -5.88 13.42
CA GLU A 336 20.67 -6.44 14.28
C GLU A 336 20.07 -7.35 15.35
N GLY A 337 20.93 -8.13 16.02
CA GLY A 337 20.51 -9.03 17.10
C GLY A 337 19.53 -10.09 16.61
N ASP A 338 19.79 -10.67 15.44
CA ASP A 338 18.94 -11.69 14.81
C ASP A 338 17.47 -11.27 14.64
N GLY A 339 17.24 -9.98 14.37
CA GLY A 339 15.92 -9.38 14.19
C GLY A 339 15.39 -8.56 15.36
N SER A 340 16.07 -8.58 16.51
CA SER A 340 15.56 -7.94 17.73
C SER A 340 15.78 -6.43 17.80
N ARG A 341 16.57 -5.85 16.90
CA ARG A 341 16.91 -4.43 16.93
C ARG A 341 16.93 -3.83 15.53
N LEU A 342 16.41 -2.61 15.42
CA LEU A 342 16.60 -1.73 14.26
C LEU A 342 17.64 -0.67 14.61
N THR A 343 18.64 -0.51 13.75
CA THR A 343 19.61 0.59 13.79
C THR A 343 19.29 1.54 12.65
N LEU A 344 18.94 2.79 12.99
CA LEU A 344 18.63 3.83 12.00
C LEU A 344 19.89 4.20 11.20
N LEU A 345 19.84 3.98 9.87
CA LEU A 345 20.93 4.33 8.95
C LEU A 345 20.74 5.71 8.29
N GLY A 346 19.55 6.29 8.43
CA GLY A 346 19.19 7.61 7.87
C GLY A 346 17.98 7.55 6.94
N THR A 347 17.75 8.65 6.22
CA THR A 347 16.64 8.77 5.26
C THR A 347 17.14 9.16 3.89
N VAL A 348 16.41 8.76 2.84
CA VAL A 348 16.64 9.12 1.45
C VAL A 348 15.38 9.79 0.90
N PRO A 349 15.47 10.96 0.23
CA PRO A 349 14.32 11.58 -0.42
C PRO A 349 13.67 10.63 -1.43
N VAL A 350 12.34 10.54 -1.43
CA VAL A 350 11.64 9.60 -2.32
C VAL A 350 11.54 10.08 -3.77
N GLY A 351 11.91 11.34 -4.05
CA GLY A 351 11.78 11.93 -5.39
C GLY A 351 10.33 12.17 -5.84
N GLY A 352 9.39 12.24 -4.89
CA GLY A 352 7.97 12.47 -5.13
C GLY A 352 7.26 12.97 -3.87
N ASP A 353 5.93 13.04 -3.90
CA ASP A 353 5.13 13.51 -2.77
C ASP A 353 4.18 12.42 -2.25
N PHE A 354 4.20 12.24 -0.93
CA PHE A 354 3.32 11.34 -0.19
C PHE A 354 3.51 9.86 -0.56
N PRO A 355 4.69 9.25 -0.30
CA PRO A 355 4.95 7.84 -0.58
C PRO A 355 4.07 6.95 0.31
N ARG A 356 2.99 6.42 -0.28
CA ARG A 356 1.96 5.67 0.47
C ARG A 356 2.26 4.18 0.57
N HIS A 357 3.03 3.65 -0.37
CA HIS A 357 3.41 2.25 -0.42
C HIS A 357 4.80 2.07 -1.00
N ILE A 358 5.53 1.10 -0.48
CA ILE A 358 6.79 0.61 -1.05
C ILE A 358 6.77 -0.91 -1.18
N ALA A 359 7.49 -1.44 -2.17
CA ALA A 359 7.66 -2.87 -2.37
C ALA A 359 9.06 -3.17 -2.93
N LEU A 360 9.65 -4.28 -2.48
CA LEU A 360 10.84 -4.85 -3.10
C LEU A 360 10.44 -5.66 -4.34
N SER A 361 11.29 -5.68 -5.37
CA SER A 361 11.19 -6.66 -6.45
C SER A 361 11.38 -8.10 -5.90
N PRO A 362 10.96 -9.15 -6.63
CA PRO A 362 11.12 -10.53 -6.17
C PRO A 362 12.58 -10.96 -5.92
N ASP A 363 13.53 -10.37 -6.64
CA ASP A 363 14.97 -10.55 -6.44
C ASP A 363 15.59 -9.51 -5.48
N GLU A 364 14.75 -8.61 -4.94
CA GLU A 364 15.08 -7.55 -3.99
C GLU A 364 16.14 -6.55 -4.46
N ASN A 365 16.50 -6.56 -5.74
CA ASN A 365 17.45 -5.61 -6.33
C ASN A 365 16.85 -4.22 -6.56
N LEU A 366 15.52 -4.12 -6.58
CA LEU A 366 14.79 -2.88 -6.79
C LEU A 366 13.79 -2.63 -5.65
N LEU A 367 13.60 -1.37 -5.31
CA LEU A 367 12.54 -0.89 -4.41
C LEU A 367 11.68 0.13 -5.15
N PHE A 368 10.37 -0.12 -5.19
CA PHE A 368 9.37 0.75 -5.80
C PHE A 368 8.68 1.58 -4.72
N ALA A 369 8.48 2.87 -4.95
CA ALA A 369 7.75 3.78 -4.07
C ALA A 369 6.61 4.48 -4.83
N ALA A 370 5.36 4.20 -4.44
CA ALA A 370 4.18 4.83 -5.02
C ALA A 370 3.87 6.14 -4.30
N ASN A 371 4.07 7.26 -5.00
CA ASN A 371 3.93 8.62 -4.50
C ASN A 371 2.55 9.17 -4.85
N GLN A 372 1.65 9.18 -3.87
CA GLN A 372 0.23 9.43 -4.08
C GLN A 372 -0.03 10.83 -4.67
N ARG A 373 0.58 11.87 -4.10
CA ARG A 373 0.22 13.26 -4.42
C ARG A 373 0.94 13.79 -5.65
N SER A 374 2.11 13.25 -5.97
CA SER A 374 2.82 13.58 -7.20
C SER A 374 2.44 12.70 -8.39
N SER A 375 1.52 11.74 -8.23
CA SER A 375 1.12 10.80 -9.29
C SER A 375 2.33 10.15 -9.98
N SER A 376 3.23 9.58 -9.18
CA SER A 376 4.45 8.97 -9.68
C SER A 376 4.86 7.71 -8.92
N VAL A 377 5.69 6.88 -9.55
CA VAL A 377 6.37 5.73 -8.93
C VAL A 377 7.87 5.95 -9.07
N THR A 378 8.57 6.09 -7.94
CA THR A 378 10.04 6.14 -7.93
C THR A 378 10.59 4.73 -7.79
N VAL A 379 11.70 4.43 -8.48
CA VAL A 379 12.41 3.15 -8.36
C VAL A 379 13.83 3.40 -7.85
N PHE A 380 14.28 2.57 -6.93
CA PHE A 380 15.63 2.58 -6.37
C PHE A 380 16.31 1.24 -6.61
N HIS A 381 17.60 1.25 -6.90
CA HIS A 381 18.46 0.09 -6.69
C HIS A 381 18.74 -0.08 -5.21
N VAL A 382 18.71 -1.33 -4.75
CA VAL A 382 19.02 -1.72 -3.38
C VAL A 382 20.42 -2.31 -3.34
N ASP A 383 21.29 -1.76 -2.49
CA ASP A 383 22.58 -2.36 -2.18
C ASP A 383 22.42 -3.37 -1.04
N HIS A 384 22.55 -4.65 -1.34
CA HIS A 384 22.39 -5.74 -0.36
C HIS A 384 23.49 -5.82 0.70
N ALA A 385 24.62 -5.15 0.49
CA ALA A 385 25.73 -5.18 1.44
C ALA A 385 25.60 -4.11 2.53
N SER A 386 24.92 -2.99 2.22
CA SER A 386 24.85 -1.79 3.07
C SER A 386 23.42 -1.32 3.35
N GLY A 387 22.43 -1.77 2.59
CA GLY A 387 21.07 -1.25 2.60
C GLY A 387 20.93 0.12 1.93
N GLU A 388 21.93 0.57 1.17
CA GLU A 388 21.86 1.83 0.45
C GLU A 388 20.78 1.81 -0.66
N LEU A 389 20.16 2.97 -0.91
CA LEU A 389 19.16 3.15 -1.95
C LEU A 389 19.64 4.20 -2.94
N ARG A 390 19.77 3.83 -4.21
CA ARG A 390 20.16 4.74 -5.29
C ARG A 390 19.03 4.85 -6.31
N PRO A 391 18.55 6.06 -6.67
CA PRO A 391 17.54 6.22 -7.70
C PRO A 391 17.93 5.49 -9.00
N ALA A 392 16.97 4.78 -9.59
CA ALA A 392 17.14 4.03 -10.83
C ALA A 392 16.77 4.85 -12.09
N GLY A 393 16.49 6.14 -11.92
CA GLY A 393 16.10 7.07 -12.98
C GLY A 393 15.06 8.07 -12.49
N ASP A 394 14.46 8.80 -13.42
CA ASP A 394 13.36 9.71 -13.12
C ASP A 394 12.10 8.93 -12.68
N PRO A 395 11.27 9.48 -11.77
CA PRO A 395 10.02 8.85 -11.38
C PRO A 395 9.09 8.61 -12.58
N PHE A 396 8.52 7.42 -12.64
CA PHE A 396 7.53 7.05 -13.64
C PHE A 396 6.18 7.71 -13.35
N SER A 397 5.56 8.36 -14.33
CA SER A 397 4.24 8.97 -14.14
C SER A 397 3.15 7.90 -14.05
N SER A 398 2.36 7.93 -12.98
CA SER A 398 1.22 7.03 -12.78
C SER A 398 0.10 7.75 -12.02
N PRO A 399 -1.12 7.84 -12.59
CA PRO A 399 -2.24 8.55 -11.95
C PRO A 399 -2.52 8.07 -10.52
N VAL A 400 -2.28 8.94 -9.53
CA VAL A 400 -2.50 8.73 -8.09
C VAL A 400 -2.21 7.29 -7.64
N ALA A 401 -1.01 6.81 -7.96
CA ALA A 401 -0.56 5.49 -7.55
C ALA A 401 -0.39 5.44 -6.02
N VAL A 402 -0.96 4.42 -5.40
CA VAL A 402 -0.95 4.21 -3.94
C VAL A 402 -0.54 2.81 -3.53
N CYS A 403 -0.40 1.89 -4.49
CA CYS A 403 0.21 0.58 -4.33
C CYS A 403 1.01 0.25 -5.59
N ALA A 404 2.22 -0.26 -5.41
CA ALA A 404 3.06 -0.78 -6.48
C ALA A 404 3.41 -2.23 -6.13
N LEU A 405 3.00 -3.17 -6.98
CA LEU A 405 3.17 -4.60 -6.78
C LEU A 405 4.00 -5.21 -7.93
N PRO A 406 5.33 -5.31 -7.77
CA PRO A 406 6.18 -5.98 -8.73
C PRO A 406 5.98 -7.51 -8.67
N ARG A 407 6.09 -8.18 -9.82
CA ARG A 407 5.90 -9.63 -9.99
C ARG A 407 7.01 -10.25 -10.82
#